data_AF-A0A252E7L7-F1
#
_entry.id   AF-A0A252E7L7-F1
#
_cell.length_a   1.000
_cell.length_b   1.000
_cell.length_c   1.000
_cell.angle_alpha   90.00
_cell.angle_beta   90.00
_cell.angle_gamma   90.00
#
_symmetry.space_group_name_H-M   'P 1'
#
loop_
_entity.id
_entity.type
_entity.pdbx_description
1 polymer ?
#
loop_
_entity_poly.entity_id
_entity_poly.type
_entity_poly.pdbx_seq_one_letter_code
_entity_poly.pdbx_strand_id
1 'polypeptide(L)'
;MTLTEKPPGTYLICPICFWEDDDNESEYGWGGSNHVSLRQAQLNFIAFGACEQEWLGYVRRPNTDDVRVPNWQTIETLGKQASVTLIEKITAAFDGVKREDGISLHAARALDDWHSMEEAQKIGRQIDCDRKWQDVPEQWIAEFCDVFPFFDPKGFRYYIPAYMVWALKHYQSPNLGCTTYTVFVLTDSDGYYREHLRLVNEAQLQVVKEFLDFMATYSDY
;
A
#
# COMPACT_ATOMS: atom_id res chain seq x y z
N MET A 1 32.77 10.34 2.12
CA MET A 1 32.94 10.35 3.58
C MET A 1 32.58 8.97 4.11
N THR A 2 33.50 8.26 4.78
CA THR A 2 33.19 6.97 5.43
C THR A 2 32.65 7.25 6.83
N LEU A 3 31.34 7.16 6.99
CA LEU A 3 30.70 7.30 8.29
C LEU A 3 31.19 6.19 9.23
N THR A 4 31.54 6.54 10.47
CA THR A 4 31.94 5.57 11.51
C THR A 4 30.74 4.76 12.02
N GLU A 5 29.55 5.34 11.91
CA GLU A 5 28.27 4.74 12.25
C GLU A 5 27.41 4.65 10.99
N LYS A 6 26.56 3.63 10.91
CA LYS A 6 25.68 3.43 9.75
C LYS A 6 24.37 4.19 10.00
N PRO A 7 23.90 5.02 9.06
CA PRO A 7 22.59 5.68 9.17
C PRO A 7 21.44 4.66 9.30
N PRO A 8 20.28 5.05 9.89
CA PRO A 8 19.96 6.39 10.38
C PRO A 8 20.56 6.73 11.76
N GLY A 9 20.57 8.02 12.13
CA GLY A 9 20.91 8.47 13.48
C GLY A 9 22.34 9.00 13.68
N THR A 10 23.05 9.37 12.61
CA THR A 10 24.38 10.00 12.74
C THR A 10 24.31 11.49 13.07
N TYR A 11 23.13 12.12 12.96
CA TYR A 11 22.87 13.55 13.12
C TYR A 11 23.75 14.44 12.24
N LEU A 12 24.26 13.89 11.14
CA LEU A 12 25.07 14.64 10.19
C LEU A 12 24.19 15.32 9.15
N ILE A 13 24.47 16.60 8.91
CA ILE A 13 23.84 17.35 7.82
C ILE A 13 24.61 17.09 6.53
N CYS A 14 23.92 16.58 5.52
CA CYS A 14 24.49 16.35 4.20
C CYS A 14 24.82 17.70 3.54
N PRO A 15 26.08 18.02 3.21
CA PRO A 15 26.41 19.32 2.61
C PRO A 15 25.91 19.47 1.16
N ILE A 16 25.45 18.39 0.52
CA ILE A 16 24.97 18.41 -0.86
C ILE A 16 23.49 18.77 -0.95
N CYS A 17 22.66 18.29 -0.01
CA CYS A 17 21.23 18.54 -0.02
C CYS A 17 20.70 19.22 1.25
N PHE A 18 21.51 19.34 2.30
CA PHE A 18 21.15 19.89 3.60
C PHE A 18 20.16 19.05 4.44
N TRP A 19 19.95 17.78 4.09
CA TRP A 19 19.19 16.83 4.91
C TRP A 19 20.00 16.40 6.14
N GLU A 20 19.39 16.39 7.32
CA GLU A 20 19.99 15.82 8.54
C GLU A 20 19.62 14.34 8.71
N ASP A 21 20.61 13.48 8.94
CA ASP A 21 20.42 12.06 9.24
C ASP A 21 19.99 11.83 10.70
N ASP A 22 18.73 12.14 10.99
CA ASP A 22 18.10 11.96 12.31
C ASP A 22 17.67 10.49 12.52
N ASP A 23 17.65 10.00 13.76
CA ASP A 23 17.09 8.68 14.11
C ASP A 23 15.57 8.72 14.27
N ASN A 24 14.99 9.91 14.36
CA ASN A 24 13.57 10.16 14.58
C ASN A 24 12.87 10.62 13.29
N GLU A 25 13.15 9.96 12.17
CA GLU A 25 12.48 10.20 10.88
C GLU A 25 11.00 9.78 10.95
N SER A 26 10.16 10.63 11.54
CA SER A 26 8.72 10.46 11.39
C SER A 26 8.32 10.70 9.94
N GLU A 27 7.42 9.86 9.43
CA GLU A 27 6.91 9.93 8.06
C GLU A 27 6.31 11.31 7.70
N TYR A 28 5.90 12.06 8.72
CA TYR A 28 5.26 13.37 8.60
C TYR A 28 6.21 14.56 8.80
N GLY A 29 7.50 14.35 9.14
CA GLY A 29 8.45 15.43 9.43
C GLY A 29 8.17 16.18 10.75
N TRP A 30 7.34 15.61 11.64
CA TRP A 30 7.07 16.18 12.97
C TRP A 30 7.88 15.42 14.02
N GLY A 31 8.73 16.13 14.77
CA GLY A 31 9.46 15.57 15.92
C GLY A 31 10.97 15.35 15.72
N GLY A 32 11.49 15.63 14.51
CA GLY A 32 12.94 15.66 14.22
C GLY A 32 13.42 17.05 13.77
N SER A 33 14.72 17.19 13.45
CA SER A 33 15.30 18.46 12.99
C SER A 33 14.85 18.88 11.58
N ASN A 34 14.40 17.92 10.77
CA ASN A 34 13.91 18.18 9.40
C ASN A 34 12.42 18.57 9.41
N HIS A 35 12.04 19.57 8.60
CA HIS A 35 10.64 20.04 8.51
C HIS A 35 9.81 19.32 7.44
N VAL A 36 10.46 18.53 6.58
CA VAL A 36 9.83 17.69 5.56
C VAL A 36 10.24 16.23 5.76
N SER A 37 9.47 15.28 5.25
CA SER A 37 9.84 13.86 5.29
C SER A 37 10.99 13.54 4.33
N LEU A 38 11.72 12.43 4.56
CA LEU A 38 12.80 11.99 3.67
C LEU A 38 12.31 11.82 2.23
N ARG A 39 11.08 11.32 2.07
CA ARG A 39 10.42 11.18 0.77
C ARG A 39 10.28 12.53 0.07
N GLN A 40 9.78 13.55 0.78
CA GLN A 40 9.65 14.89 0.24
C GLN A 40 11.01 15.56 -0.03
N ALA A 41 12.00 15.37 0.85
CA ALA A 41 13.35 15.87 0.67
C ALA A 41 14.04 15.29 -0.58
N GLN A 42 13.84 14.00 -0.87
CA GLN A 42 14.34 13.37 -2.10
C GLN A 42 13.72 14.00 -3.36
N LEU A 43 12.42 14.28 -3.34
CA LEU A 43 11.72 14.96 -4.44
C LEU A 43 12.20 16.41 -4.61
N ASN A 44 12.33 17.14 -3.51
CA ASN A 44 12.85 18.50 -3.46
C ASN A 44 14.28 18.58 -4.01
N PHE A 45 15.14 17.65 -3.62
CA PHE A 45 16.51 17.60 -4.11
C PHE A 45 16.57 17.39 -5.63
N ILE A 46 15.69 16.54 -6.18
CA ILE A 46 15.57 16.36 -7.64
C ILE A 46 15.06 17.64 -8.31
N ALA A 47 14.10 18.33 -7.70
CA ALA A 47 13.47 19.51 -8.27
C ALA A 47 14.38 20.75 -8.26
N PHE A 48 15.12 21.00 -7.17
CA PHE A 48 15.89 22.23 -7.01
C PHE A 48 17.26 22.06 -6.31
N GLY A 49 17.65 20.86 -5.89
CA GLY A 49 19.02 20.59 -5.40
C GLY A 49 19.24 20.76 -3.90
N ALA A 50 18.18 20.92 -3.10
CA ALA A 50 18.23 20.91 -1.64
C ALA A 50 17.03 20.14 -1.07
N CYS A 51 17.06 19.75 0.21
CA CYS A 51 15.95 19.09 0.90
C CYS A 51 14.76 20.05 1.07
N GLU A 52 15.02 21.35 1.23
CA GLU A 52 14.02 22.43 1.31
C GLU A 52 14.57 23.69 0.63
N GLN A 53 13.67 24.57 0.15
CA GLN A 53 14.08 25.74 -0.64
C GLN A 53 14.92 26.74 0.15
N GLU A 54 14.66 26.88 1.45
CA GLU A 54 15.38 27.81 2.33
C GLU A 54 16.88 27.46 2.45
N TRP A 55 17.23 26.19 2.26
CA TRP A 55 18.61 25.70 2.39
C TRP A 55 19.43 25.79 1.11
N LEU A 56 18.88 26.34 0.02
CA LEU A 56 19.58 26.51 -1.26
C LEU A 56 20.89 27.31 -1.14
N GLY A 57 20.97 28.24 -0.19
CA GLY A 57 22.18 29.02 0.07
C GLY A 57 23.29 28.27 0.83
N TYR A 58 22.97 27.10 1.39
CA TYR A 58 23.84 26.33 2.29
C TYR A 58 24.31 25.00 1.69
N VAL A 59 23.83 24.63 0.49
CA VAL A 59 24.28 23.43 -0.23
C VAL A 59 25.52 23.69 -1.08
N ARG A 60 26.32 22.64 -1.29
CA ARG A 60 27.41 22.62 -2.29
C ARG A 60 27.14 21.59 -3.39
N ARG A 61 27.75 21.81 -4.55
CA ARG A 61 27.76 20.79 -5.61
C ARG A 61 28.59 19.57 -5.18
N PRO A 62 28.23 18.35 -5.64
CA PRO A 62 29.09 17.19 -5.51
C PRO A 62 30.46 17.41 -6.16
N ASN A 63 31.51 16.84 -5.58
CA ASN A 63 32.87 16.84 -6.10
C ASN A 63 33.42 15.40 -6.23
N THR A 64 34.70 15.25 -6.55
CA THR A 64 35.33 13.94 -6.80
C THR A 64 35.43 13.03 -5.58
N ASP A 65 35.34 13.58 -4.37
CA ASP A 65 35.42 12.83 -3.12
C ASP A 65 34.05 12.31 -2.65
N ASP A 66 32.98 12.79 -3.29
CA ASP A 66 31.62 12.34 -3.03
C ASP A 66 31.33 11.05 -3.79
N VAL A 67 30.87 10.04 -3.05
CA VAL A 67 30.47 8.76 -3.61
C VAL A 67 28.97 8.68 -3.62
N ARG A 68 28.38 8.58 -4.81
CA ARG A 68 26.96 8.28 -4.96
C ARG A 68 26.75 6.77 -4.85
N VAL A 69 25.72 6.36 -4.12
CA VAL A 69 25.27 4.96 -4.13
C VAL A 69 24.90 4.58 -5.57
N PRO A 70 25.55 3.55 -6.16
CA PRO A 70 25.23 3.12 -7.52
C PRO A 70 23.76 2.74 -7.65
N ASN A 71 23.13 3.12 -8.77
CA ASN A 71 21.71 2.86 -9.05
C ASN A 71 20.74 3.40 -7.99
N TRP A 72 21.13 4.41 -7.21
CA TRP A 72 20.22 5.05 -6.25
C TRP A 72 18.97 5.58 -6.95
N GLN A 73 17.82 5.33 -6.33
CA GLN A 73 16.49 5.77 -6.74
C GLN A 73 15.76 6.34 -5.53
N THR A 74 14.77 7.21 -5.78
CA THR A 74 13.91 7.72 -4.71
C THR A 74 13.04 6.62 -4.14
N ILE A 75 12.60 6.78 -2.88
CA ILE A 75 11.61 5.94 -2.22
C ILE A 75 10.34 5.84 -3.10
N GLU A 76 9.92 6.97 -3.67
CA GLU A 76 8.84 7.07 -4.64
C GLU A 76 9.01 6.15 -5.87
N THR A 77 10.21 6.12 -6.44
CA THR A 77 10.52 5.29 -7.61
C THR A 77 10.56 3.82 -7.25
N LEU A 78 11.17 3.49 -6.11
CA LEU A 78 11.24 2.12 -5.58
C LEU A 78 9.85 1.57 -5.27
N GLY A 79 9.01 2.36 -4.57
CA GLY A 79 7.63 2.00 -4.25
C GLY A 79 6.79 1.73 -5.50
N LYS A 80 6.92 2.55 -6.55
CA LYS A 80 6.21 2.33 -7.82
C LYS A 80 6.64 1.03 -8.52
N GLN A 81 7.93 0.74 -8.56
CA GLN A 81 8.43 -0.51 -9.15
C GLN A 81 8.01 -1.74 -8.33
N ALA A 82 8.09 -1.64 -7.00
CA ALA A 82 7.67 -2.69 -6.08
C ALA A 82 6.16 -2.95 -6.19
N SER A 83 5.34 -1.90 -6.30
CA SER A 83 3.89 -1.99 -6.51
C SER A 83 3.56 -2.76 -7.79
N VAL A 84 4.14 -2.37 -8.93
CA VAL A 84 3.93 -3.07 -10.22
C VAL A 84 4.32 -4.54 -10.12
N THR A 85 5.50 -4.83 -9.56
CA THR A 85 5.98 -6.20 -9.39
C THR A 85 5.05 -7.02 -8.49
N LEU A 86 4.54 -6.44 -7.40
CA LEU A 86 3.67 -7.13 -6.47
C LEU A 86 2.27 -7.34 -7.05
N ILE A 87 1.74 -6.40 -7.84
CA ILE A 87 0.48 -6.58 -8.58
C ILE A 87 0.58 -7.80 -9.52
N GLU A 88 1.71 -7.99 -10.21
CA GLU A 88 1.93 -9.17 -11.06
C GLU A 88 1.93 -10.47 -10.25
N LYS A 89 2.61 -10.49 -9.09
CA LYS A 89 2.62 -11.65 -8.18
C LYS A 89 1.22 -11.97 -7.64
N ILE A 90 0.48 -10.97 -7.16
CA ILE A 90 -0.90 -11.14 -6.69
C ILE A 90 -1.76 -11.68 -7.83
N THR A 91 -1.60 -11.13 -9.03
CA THR A 91 -2.34 -11.58 -10.21
C THR A 91 -2.09 -13.06 -10.49
N ALA A 92 -0.83 -13.50 -10.43
CA ALA A 92 -0.48 -14.91 -10.63
C ALA A 92 -0.98 -15.82 -9.49
N ALA A 93 -0.87 -15.40 -8.23
CA ALA A 93 -1.28 -16.19 -7.07
C ALA A 93 -2.81 -16.39 -6.98
N PHE A 94 -3.58 -15.44 -7.52
CA PHE A 94 -5.05 -15.49 -7.57
C PHE A 94 -5.59 -15.78 -8.97
N ASP A 95 -4.74 -16.21 -9.91
CA ASP A 95 -5.21 -16.57 -11.25
C ASP A 95 -6.18 -17.77 -11.19
N GLY A 96 -7.24 -17.69 -11.98
CA GLY A 96 -8.28 -18.73 -12.05
C GLY A 96 -9.16 -18.91 -10.81
N VAL A 97 -9.01 -18.09 -9.76
CA VAL A 97 -9.92 -18.12 -8.60
C VAL A 97 -11.33 -17.74 -9.05
N LYS A 98 -12.30 -18.64 -8.80
CA LYS A 98 -13.72 -18.43 -9.11
C LYS A 98 -14.49 -18.07 -7.84
N ARG A 99 -15.49 -17.21 -7.98
CA ARG A 99 -16.42 -16.88 -6.88
C ARG A 99 -17.28 -18.07 -6.46
N GLU A 100 -17.58 -18.97 -7.39
CA GLU A 100 -18.51 -20.09 -7.21
C GLU A 100 -19.89 -19.58 -6.75
N ASP A 101 -20.41 -20.09 -5.63
CA ASP A 101 -21.61 -19.65 -4.92
C ASP A 101 -21.31 -18.64 -3.80
N GLY A 102 -20.07 -18.12 -3.73
CA GLY A 102 -19.66 -17.11 -2.77
C GLY A 102 -20.43 -15.81 -2.90
N ILE A 103 -20.54 -15.09 -1.78
CA ILE A 103 -21.26 -13.82 -1.70
C ILE A 103 -20.56 -12.80 -2.61
N SER A 104 -21.34 -12.22 -3.54
CA SER A 104 -20.85 -11.22 -4.48
C SER A 104 -20.81 -9.83 -3.86
N LEU A 105 -20.10 -8.89 -4.50
CA LEU A 105 -19.83 -7.56 -3.94
C LEU A 105 -21.11 -6.78 -3.59
N HIS A 106 -22.06 -6.66 -4.52
CA HIS A 106 -23.33 -5.98 -4.24
C HIS A 106 -24.27 -6.81 -3.35
N ALA A 107 -24.10 -8.14 -3.31
CA ALA A 107 -24.79 -8.97 -2.32
C ALA A 107 -24.28 -8.68 -0.89
N ALA A 108 -22.96 -8.54 -0.72
CA ALA A 108 -22.36 -8.16 0.57
C ALA A 108 -22.84 -6.77 1.02
N ARG A 109 -22.86 -5.78 0.12
CA ARG A 109 -23.46 -4.46 0.36
C ARG A 109 -24.92 -4.56 0.78
N ALA A 110 -25.73 -5.36 0.08
CA ALA A 110 -27.14 -5.53 0.41
C ALA A 110 -27.35 -6.20 1.79
N LEU A 111 -26.49 -7.14 2.19
CA LEU A 111 -26.52 -7.73 3.52
C LEU A 111 -26.21 -6.69 4.62
N ASP A 112 -25.26 -5.79 4.38
CA ASP A 112 -24.99 -4.66 5.29
C ASP A 112 -26.19 -3.70 5.36
N ASP A 113 -26.91 -3.53 4.25
CA ASP A 113 -28.17 -2.78 4.17
C ASP A 113 -29.39 -3.56 4.70
N TRP A 114 -29.17 -4.61 5.49
CA TRP A 114 -30.21 -5.39 6.18
C TRP A 114 -31.17 -6.15 5.27
N HIS A 115 -30.81 -6.41 4.01
CA HIS A 115 -31.58 -7.30 3.16
C HIS A 115 -31.47 -8.76 3.61
N SER A 116 -32.49 -9.55 3.32
CA SER A 116 -32.41 -11.01 3.50
C SER A 116 -31.38 -11.62 2.55
N MET A 117 -30.86 -12.80 2.91
CA MET A 117 -29.89 -13.55 2.06
C MET A 117 -30.43 -13.78 0.63
N GLU A 118 -31.72 -14.07 0.49
CA GLU A 118 -32.34 -14.29 -0.82
C GLU A 118 -32.36 -13.02 -1.68
N GLU A 119 -32.72 -11.89 -1.08
CA GLU A 119 -32.74 -10.58 -1.74
C GLU A 119 -31.33 -10.12 -2.11
N ALA A 120 -30.38 -10.24 -1.18
CA ALA A 120 -28.97 -9.89 -1.42
C ALA A 120 -28.38 -10.67 -2.59
N GLN A 121 -28.60 -11.99 -2.64
CA GLN A 121 -28.16 -12.81 -3.76
C GLN A 121 -28.87 -12.44 -5.07
N LYS A 122 -30.14 -12.03 -5.02
CA LYS A 122 -30.87 -11.56 -6.21
C LYS A 122 -30.28 -10.26 -6.74
N ILE A 123 -29.96 -9.31 -5.86
CA ILE A 123 -29.27 -8.05 -6.21
C ILE A 123 -27.91 -8.35 -6.83
N GLY A 124 -27.08 -9.17 -6.15
CA GLY A 124 -25.78 -9.57 -6.64
C GLY A 124 -25.82 -10.21 -8.03
N ARG A 125 -26.75 -11.14 -8.28
CA ARG A 125 -26.94 -11.77 -9.60
C ARG A 125 -27.32 -10.79 -10.73
N GLN A 126 -27.90 -9.65 -10.40
CA GLN A 126 -28.30 -8.64 -11.39
C GLN A 126 -27.16 -7.68 -11.73
N ILE A 127 -26.25 -7.41 -10.78
CA ILE A 127 -25.23 -6.37 -10.90
C ILE A 127 -23.82 -6.95 -11.09
N ASP A 128 -23.44 -7.96 -10.31
CA ASP A 128 -22.10 -8.53 -10.25
C ASP A 128 -21.84 -9.52 -11.40
N CYS A 129 -21.68 -8.98 -12.61
CA CYS A 129 -21.47 -9.70 -13.87
C CYS A 129 -20.00 -10.06 -14.15
N ASP A 130 -19.10 -9.79 -13.20
CA ASP A 130 -17.68 -10.14 -13.27
C ASP A 130 -17.47 -11.65 -13.40
N ARG A 131 -16.54 -12.07 -14.26
CA ARG A 131 -16.23 -13.50 -14.49
C ARG A 131 -14.93 -13.94 -13.83
N LYS A 132 -14.05 -12.98 -13.59
CA LYS A 132 -12.81 -13.08 -12.84
C LYS A 132 -12.67 -11.80 -12.02
N TRP A 133 -11.96 -11.88 -10.90
CA TRP A 133 -11.87 -10.77 -9.96
C TRP A 133 -11.24 -9.50 -10.57
N GLN A 134 -10.43 -9.63 -11.63
CA GLN A 134 -9.86 -8.50 -12.38
C GLN A 134 -10.91 -7.70 -13.17
N ASP A 135 -12.09 -8.25 -13.41
CA ASP A 135 -13.17 -7.56 -14.13
C ASP A 135 -13.95 -6.60 -13.20
N VAL A 136 -13.73 -6.70 -11.88
CA VAL A 136 -14.44 -5.87 -10.90
C VAL A 136 -14.00 -4.41 -11.05
N PRO A 137 -14.92 -3.46 -11.30
CA PRO A 137 -14.60 -2.05 -11.43
C PRO A 137 -13.90 -1.48 -10.19
N GLU A 138 -12.80 -0.75 -10.38
CA GLU A 138 -12.06 -0.10 -9.28
C GLU A 138 -12.93 0.88 -8.48
N GLN A 139 -13.92 1.52 -9.12
CA GLN A 139 -14.89 2.38 -8.44
C GLN A 139 -15.71 1.61 -7.39
N TRP A 140 -16.08 0.35 -7.67
CA TRP A 140 -16.83 -0.47 -6.71
C TRP A 140 -15.95 -0.94 -5.55
N ILE A 141 -14.68 -1.23 -5.83
CA ILE A 141 -13.69 -1.55 -4.79
C ILE A 141 -13.51 -0.35 -3.84
N ALA A 142 -13.38 0.86 -4.40
CA ALA A 142 -13.26 2.08 -3.60
C ALA A 142 -14.53 2.41 -2.80
N GLU A 143 -15.71 2.18 -3.38
CA GLU A 143 -17.01 2.48 -2.77
C GLU A 143 -17.38 1.50 -1.65
N PHE A 144 -17.09 0.21 -1.82
CA PHE A 144 -17.51 -0.85 -0.91
C PHE A 144 -16.35 -1.40 -0.08
N CYS A 145 -15.60 -0.53 0.59
CA CYS A 145 -14.42 -0.94 1.37
C CYS A 145 -14.75 -1.52 2.76
N ASP A 146 -15.99 -1.42 3.19
CA ASP A 146 -16.49 -1.82 4.51
C ASP A 146 -17.28 -3.13 4.50
N VAL A 147 -17.51 -3.74 3.33
CA VAL A 147 -18.38 -4.92 3.18
C VAL A 147 -17.71 -6.25 3.55
N PHE A 148 -16.43 -6.25 3.96
CA PHE A 148 -15.67 -7.46 4.29
C PHE A 148 -16.36 -8.42 5.29
N PRO A 149 -17.01 -7.94 6.37
CA PRO A 149 -17.73 -8.81 7.31
C PRO A 149 -18.89 -9.61 6.70
N PHE A 150 -19.37 -9.19 5.53
CA PHE A 150 -20.53 -9.79 4.86
C PHE A 150 -20.14 -10.76 3.75
N PHE A 151 -18.85 -10.90 3.46
CA PHE A 151 -18.39 -11.96 2.58
C PHE A 151 -18.40 -13.30 3.30
N ASP A 152 -18.74 -14.36 2.56
CA ASP A 152 -18.36 -15.70 2.98
C ASP A 152 -16.91 -15.98 2.54
N PRO A 153 -16.28 -17.09 2.96
CA PRO A 153 -14.86 -17.32 2.65
C PRO A 153 -14.56 -17.45 1.16
N LYS A 154 -15.55 -17.84 0.33
CA LYS A 154 -15.41 -17.89 -1.12
C LYS A 154 -15.44 -16.50 -1.74
N GLY A 155 -16.42 -15.68 -1.37
CA GLY A 155 -16.50 -14.28 -1.76
C GLY A 155 -15.25 -13.50 -1.33
N PHE A 156 -14.82 -13.67 -0.08
CA PHE A 156 -13.63 -13.02 0.45
C PHE A 156 -12.39 -13.38 -0.37
N ARG A 157 -12.12 -14.68 -0.58
CA ARG A 157 -10.97 -15.13 -1.39
C ARG A 157 -11.01 -14.60 -2.83
N TYR A 158 -12.22 -14.45 -3.40
CA TYR A 158 -12.39 -13.97 -4.76
C TYR A 158 -12.11 -12.46 -4.86
N TYR A 159 -12.60 -11.63 -3.94
CA TYR A 159 -12.47 -10.17 -4.03
C TYR A 159 -11.21 -9.60 -3.40
N ILE A 160 -10.62 -10.24 -2.38
CA ILE A 160 -9.44 -9.74 -1.69
C ILE A 160 -8.25 -9.35 -2.62
N PRO A 161 -7.92 -10.06 -3.72
CA PRO A 161 -6.88 -9.59 -4.63
C PRO A 161 -7.22 -8.25 -5.31
N ALA A 162 -8.50 -7.98 -5.60
CA ALA A 162 -8.92 -6.71 -6.20
C ALA A 162 -8.69 -5.54 -5.22
N TYR A 163 -9.01 -5.73 -3.95
CA TYR A 163 -8.74 -4.74 -2.89
C TYR A 163 -7.24 -4.51 -2.68
N MET A 164 -6.42 -5.57 -2.63
CA MET A 164 -4.96 -5.42 -2.54
C MET A 164 -4.37 -4.68 -3.75
N VAL A 165 -4.81 -5.01 -4.97
CA VAL A 165 -4.36 -4.32 -6.19
C VAL A 165 -4.79 -2.86 -6.19
N TRP A 166 -6.02 -2.55 -5.78
CA TRP A 166 -6.48 -1.18 -5.63
C TRP A 166 -5.59 -0.41 -4.65
N ALA A 167 -5.34 -0.96 -3.46
CA ALA A 167 -4.49 -0.32 -2.47
C ALA A 167 -3.06 -0.09 -2.99
N LEU A 168 -2.47 -1.05 -3.73
CA LEU A 168 -1.16 -0.89 -4.36
C LEU A 168 -1.11 0.17 -5.48
N LYS A 169 -2.23 0.48 -6.13
CA LYS A 169 -2.32 1.57 -7.12
C LYS A 169 -2.52 2.94 -6.46
N HIS A 170 -3.07 2.96 -5.24
CA HIS A 170 -3.51 4.16 -4.55
C HIS A 170 -2.80 4.44 -3.22
N TYR A 171 -1.73 3.71 -2.89
CA TYR A 171 -1.01 3.83 -1.60
C TYR A 171 -0.42 5.23 -1.30
N GLN A 172 -0.33 6.09 -2.31
CA GLN A 172 0.15 7.48 -2.19
C GLN A 172 -1.00 8.50 -2.09
N SER A 173 -2.25 8.03 -2.20
CA SER A 173 -3.44 8.89 -2.13
C SER A 173 -3.71 9.28 -0.69
N PRO A 174 -4.12 10.54 -0.41
CA PRO A 174 -4.52 10.93 0.95
C PRO A 174 -5.84 10.29 1.40
N ASN A 175 -6.63 9.71 0.49
CA ASN A 175 -7.86 8.99 0.82
C ASN A 175 -7.57 7.49 0.92
N LEU A 176 -7.16 7.05 2.11
CA LEU A 176 -6.69 5.70 2.39
C LEU A 176 -7.76 4.77 2.96
N GLY A 177 -9.03 5.18 3.06
CA GLY A 177 -10.07 4.39 3.74
C GLY A 177 -10.08 2.92 3.30
N CYS A 178 -10.12 2.68 1.99
CA CYS A 178 -10.09 1.32 1.45
C CYS A 178 -8.76 0.58 1.69
N THR A 179 -7.62 1.26 1.66
CA THR A 179 -6.31 0.70 2.01
C THR A 179 -6.29 0.27 3.49
N THR A 180 -6.69 1.16 4.39
CA THR A 180 -6.72 0.92 5.85
C THR A 180 -7.61 -0.27 6.20
N TYR A 181 -8.83 -0.34 5.64
CA TYR A 181 -9.72 -1.50 5.86
C TYR A 181 -9.10 -2.80 5.32
N THR A 182 -8.51 -2.77 4.12
CA THR A 182 -7.85 -3.94 3.53
C THR A 182 -6.71 -4.46 4.41
N VAL A 183 -5.86 -3.56 4.93
CA VAL A 183 -4.78 -3.95 5.86
C VAL A 183 -5.35 -4.50 7.17
N PHE A 184 -6.38 -3.85 7.72
CA PHE A 184 -7.03 -4.28 8.95
C PHE A 184 -7.57 -5.71 8.86
N VAL A 185 -8.31 -6.04 7.79
CA VAL A 185 -8.89 -7.40 7.64
C VAL A 185 -7.84 -8.48 7.36
N LEU A 186 -6.70 -8.11 6.77
CA LEU A 186 -5.62 -9.04 6.44
C LEU A 186 -4.64 -9.28 7.61
N THR A 187 -4.49 -8.30 8.50
CA THR A 187 -3.69 -8.45 9.72
C THR A 187 -4.41 -9.26 10.79
N ASP A 188 -5.75 -9.15 10.85
CA ASP A 188 -6.63 -9.96 11.69
C ASP A 188 -6.15 -10.13 13.14
N SER A 189 -5.77 -9.03 13.79
CA SER A 189 -5.18 -9.04 15.14
C SER A 189 -6.01 -9.80 16.17
N ASP A 190 -7.34 -9.73 16.02
CA ASP A 190 -8.30 -10.26 16.98
C ASP A 190 -8.88 -11.62 16.55
N GLY A 191 -8.51 -12.10 15.35
CA GLY A 191 -8.93 -13.40 14.83
C GLY A 191 -10.33 -13.47 14.23
N TYR A 192 -10.99 -12.33 14.02
CA TYR A 192 -12.34 -12.23 13.46
C TYR A 192 -12.41 -12.73 12.01
N TYR A 193 -11.37 -12.47 11.22
CA TYR A 193 -11.31 -12.83 9.79
C TYR A 193 -10.69 -14.21 9.53
N ARG A 194 -10.30 -14.97 10.56
CA ARG A 194 -9.77 -16.34 10.40
C ARG A 194 -10.65 -17.25 9.54
N GLU A 195 -11.96 -17.19 9.75
CA GLU A 195 -12.90 -17.99 8.94
C GLU A 195 -12.97 -17.51 7.49
N HIS A 196 -12.89 -16.19 7.25
CA HIS A 196 -12.86 -15.62 5.90
C HIS A 196 -11.60 -16.03 5.13
N LEU A 197 -10.47 -16.10 5.83
CA LEU A 197 -9.17 -16.47 5.28
C LEU A 197 -8.99 -17.98 5.09
N ARG A 198 -9.91 -18.84 5.57
CA ARG A 198 -9.72 -20.30 5.59
C ARG A 198 -9.52 -20.96 4.22
N LEU A 199 -9.95 -20.30 3.13
CA LEU A 199 -9.79 -20.79 1.76
C LEU A 199 -8.57 -20.20 1.03
N VAL A 200 -7.88 -19.23 1.63
CA VAL A 200 -6.67 -18.63 1.08
C VAL A 200 -5.52 -19.62 1.26
N ASN A 201 -4.91 -20.05 0.15
CA ASN A 201 -3.85 -21.05 0.18
C ASN A 201 -2.48 -20.44 0.51
N GLU A 202 -1.45 -21.28 0.66
CA GLU A 202 -0.10 -20.84 1.03
C GLU A 202 0.51 -19.81 0.06
N ALA A 203 0.37 -20.03 -1.26
CA ALA A 203 0.87 -19.09 -2.26
C ALA A 203 0.16 -17.73 -2.21
N GLN A 204 -1.14 -17.73 -1.90
CA GLN A 204 -1.94 -16.52 -1.73
C GLN A 204 -1.61 -15.80 -0.41
N LEU A 205 -1.40 -16.54 0.68
CA LEU A 205 -0.95 -15.97 1.97
C LEU A 205 0.45 -15.35 1.86
N GLN A 206 1.33 -15.91 1.05
CA GLN A 206 2.65 -15.35 0.81
C GLN A 206 2.57 -13.96 0.16
N VAL A 207 1.74 -13.77 -0.87
CA VAL A 207 1.56 -12.44 -1.48
C VAL A 207 0.77 -11.48 -0.59
N VAL A 208 -0.12 -11.98 0.28
CA VAL A 208 -0.76 -11.17 1.35
C VAL A 208 0.29 -10.63 2.31
N LYS A 209 1.26 -11.45 2.74
CA LYS A 209 2.36 -10.99 3.59
C LYS A 209 3.20 -9.93 2.89
N GLU A 210 3.59 -10.17 1.64
CA GLU A 210 4.35 -9.19 0.84
C GLU A 210 3.58 -7.88 0.65
N PHE A 211 2.25 -7.94 0.55
CA PHE A 211 1.38 -6.76 0.54
C PHE A 211 1.41 -5.99 1.85
N LEU A 212 1.31 -6.67 3.00
CA LEU A 212 1.40 -6.03 4.31
C LEU A 212 2.78 -5.39 4.53
N ASP A 213 3.85 -6.08 4.15
CA ASP A 213 5.23 -5.56 4.21
C ASP A 213 5.40 -4.34 3.29
N PHE A 214 4.81 -4.37 2.09
CA PHE A 214 4.80 -3.21 1.18
C PHE A 214 4.10 -2.02 1.82
N MET A 215 2.90 -2.23 2.36
CA MET A 215 2.10 -1.17 2.96
C MET A 215 2.88 -0.53 4.11
N ALA A 216 3.43 -1.31 5.04
CA ALA A 216 4.24 -0.81 6.14
C ALA A 216 5.51 -0.04 5.72
N THR A 217 5.99 -0.26 4.49
CA THR A 217 7.22 0.37 3.98
C THR A 217 6.94 1.64 3.17
N TYR A 218 5.84 1.65 2.40
CA TYR A 218 5.62 2.65 1.35
C TYR A 218 4.32 3.44 1.49
N SER A 219 3.41 3.07 2.38
CA SER A 219 2.10 3.69 2.51
C SER A 219 1.93 4.36 3.87
N ASP A 220 1.36 5.56 3.83
CA ASP A 220 1.20 6.44 5.00
C ASP A 220 -0.16 6.19 5.74
N TYR A 221 -0.63 4.94 5.80
CA TYR A 221 -2.00 4.57 6.27
C TYR A 221 -2.16 4.39 7.78
#